data_AF-A0AAW5B502-F1
#
_entry.id   AF-A0AAW5B502-F1
#
_cell.length_a   1.000
_cell.length_b   1.000
_cell.length_c   1.000
_cell.angle_alpha   90.00
_cell.angle_beta   90.00
_cell.angle_gamma   90.00
#
_symmetry.space_group_name_H-M   'P 1'
#
loop_
_entity.id
_entity.type
_entity.pdbx_description
1 polymer ?
#
loop_
_entity_poly.entity_id
_entity_poly.type
_entity_poly.pdbx_seq_one_letter_code
_entity_poly.pdbx_strand_id
1 'polypeptide(L)'
;MSGLLEFIVVTLIIGVAIFLLSTLFKEKGILIPIVTSLLSIILIVCGFIEGGFGGMGMGYIGTSALIASIIDLFILIFIMAKKMAKE
;
A
#
# COMPACT_ATOMS: atom_id res chain seq x y z
N MET A 1 -1.25 11.60 -20.81
CA MET A 1 -0.95 12.31 -19.54
C MET A 1 -2.00 12.06 -18.45
N SER A 2 -3.22 11.59 -18.74
CA SER A 2 -4.25 11.29 -17.73
C SER A 2 -3.97 10.06 -16.86
N GLY A 3 -3.59 8.93 -17.46
CA GLY A 3 -3.47 7.66 -16.73
C GLY A 3 -2.37 7.61 -15.65
N LEU A 4 -1.26 8.34 -15.84
CA LEU A 4 -0.20 8.43 -14.82
C LEU A 4 -0.66 9.27 -13.62
N LEU A 5 -1.39 10.36 -13.88
CA LEU A 5 -1.92 11.23 -12.84
C LEU A 5 -2.99 10.49 -12.03
N GLU A 6 -3.86 9.75 -12.71
CA GLU A 6 -4.84 8.85 -12.09
C GLU A 6 -4.17 7.78 -11.20
N PHE A 7 -3.08 7.18 -11.67
CA PHE A 7 -2.32 6.19 -10.90
C PHE A 7 -1.71 6.78 -9.63
N ILE A 8 -1.13 7.98 -9.72
CA ILE A 8 -0.59 8.69 -8.56
C ILE A 8 -1.71 9.00 -7.56
N VAL A 9 -2.86 9.47 -8.03
CA VAL A 9 -4.01 9.81 -7.17
C VAL A 9 -4.54 8.57 -6.46
N VAL A 10 -4.73 7.45 -7.17
CA VAL A 10 -5.18 6.18 -6.58
C VAL A 10 -4.19 5.68 -5.55
N THR A 11 -2.89 5.70 -5.88
CA THR A 11 -1.82 5.29 -4.95
C THR A 11 -1.80 6.16 -3.70
N LEU A 12 -1.97 7.48 -3.84
CA LEU A 12 -2.04 8.39 -2.70
C LEU A 12 -3.26 8.15 -1.81
N ILE A 13 -4.44 7.96 -2.40
CA ILE A 13 -5.68 7.68 -1.64
C ILE A 13 -5.52 6.39 -0.83
N ILE A 14 -5.00 5.34 -1.46
CA ILE A 14 -4.75 4.06 -0.79
C ILE A 14 -3.70 4.21 0.31
N GLY A 15 -2.60 4.92 0.05
CA GLY A 15 -1.56 5.17 1.04
C GLY A 15 -2.07 5.95 2.24
N VAL A 16 -2.82 7.03 2.03
CA VAL A 16 -3.43 7.79 3.15
C VAL A 16 -4.35 6.89 3.98
N ALA A 17 -5.14 6.02 3.34
CA ALA A 17 -6.00 5.07 4.06
C ALA A 17 -5.19 4.05 4.89
N ILE A 18 -4.16 3.44 4.31
CA ILE A 18 -3.27 2.48 4.99
C ILE A 18 -2.56 3.17 6.16
N PHE A 19 -1.99 4.36 5.94
CA PHE A 19 -1.32 5.13 6.97
C PHE A 19 -2.24 5.46 8.15
N LEU A 20 -3.43 6.00 7.87
CA LEU A 20 -4.42 6.33 8.91
C LEU A 20 -4.80 5.08 9.73
N LEU A 21 -5.11 3.97 9.04
CA LEU A 21 -5.38 2.69 9.69
C LEU A 21 -4.18 2.26 10.55
N SER A 22 -2.97 2.34 10.02
CA SER A 22 -1.74 1.97 10.74
C SER A 22 -1.55 2.78 12.03
N THR A 23 -1.85 4.09 11.99
CA THR A 23 -1.76 4.95 13.18
C THR A 23 -2.83 4.66 14.22
N LEU A 24 -3.99 4.11 13.82
CA LEU A 24 -5.05 3.70 14.75
C LEU A 24 -4.60 2.52 15.62
N PHE A 25 -3.82 1.59 15.06
CA PHE A 25 -3.32 0.40 15.75
C PHE A 25 -1.93 0.66 16.38
N LYS A 26 -1.89 1.39 17.50
CA LYS A 26 -0.66 1.88 18.17
C LYS A 26 0.51 0.89 18.27
N GLU A 27 0.28 -0.34 18.73
CA GLU A 27 1.37 -1.31 18.96
C GLU A 27 1.68 -2.20 17.75
N LYS A 28 0.75 -2.31 16.82
CA LYS A 28 0.83 -3.25 15.69
C LYS A 28 0.66 -2.54 14.34
N GLY A 29 0.87 -1.23 14.30
CA GLY A 29 0.63 -0.40 13.11
C GLY A 29 1.43 -0.83 11.89
N ILE A 30 2.65 -1.34 12.07
CA ILE A 30 3.48 -1.90 10.98
C ILE A 30 2.85 -3.12 10.32
N LEU A 31 2.04 -3.91 11.04
CA LEU A 31 1.42 -5.10 10.46
C LEU A 31 0.44 -4.75 9.34
N ILE A 32 -0.18 -3.56 9.37
CA ILE A 32 -1.16 -3.16 8.36
C ILE A 32 -0.52 -3.05 6.96
N PRO A 33 0.54 -2.26 6.73
CA PRO A 33 1.18 -2.19 5.42
C PRO A 33 1.80 -3.54 5.00
N ILE A 34 2.27 -4.36 5.95
CA ILE A 34 2.76 -5.72 5.63
C ILE A 34 1.63 -6.59 5.09
N VAL A 35 0.49 -6.65 5.79
CA VAL A 35 -0.66 -7.46 5.36
C VAL A 35 -1.22 -6.92 4.05
N THR A 36 -1.32 -5.60 3.88
CA THR A 36 -1.77 -4.99 2.63
C THR A 36 -0.82 -5.31 1.48
N SER A 37 0.50 -5.31 1.71
CA SER A 37 1.50 -5.72 0.70
C SER A 37 1.29 -7.16 0.23
N LEU A 38 1.11 -8.09 1.18
CA LEU A 38 0.83 -9.50 0.87
C LEU A 38 -0.48 -9.66 0.08
N LEU A 39 -1.55 -9.00 0.51
CA LEU A 39 -2.84 -9.01 -0.21
C LEU A 39 -2.73 -8.40 -1.59
N SER A 40 -1.91 -7.37 -1.76
CA SER A 40 -1.69 -6.71 -3.05
C SER A 40 -0.99 -7.64 -4.04
N ILE A 41 -0.01 -8.42 -3.58
CA ILE A 41 0.65 -9.45 -4.41
C ILE A 41 -0.37 -10.50 -4.86
N ILE A 42 -1.22 -10.97 -3.95
CA ILE A 42 -2.30 -11.92 -4.29
C ILE A 42 -3.24 -11.30 -5.34
N LEU A 43 -3.64 -10.05 -5.17
CA LEU A 43 -4.51 -9.34 -6.11
C LEU A 43 -3.88 -9.23 -7.51
N ILE A 44 -2.59 -8.94 -7.58
CA ILE A 44 -1.83 -8.88 -8.84
C ILE A 44 -1.82 -10.25 -9.52
N VAL A 45 -1.54 -11.32 -8.77
CA VAL A 45 -1.55 -12.70 -9.29
C VAL A 45 -2.93 -13.10 -9.79
N CYS A 46 -3.99 -12.79 -9.02
CA CYS A 46 -5.37 -12.99 -9.46
C CYS A 46 -5.68 -12.23 -10.75
N GLY A 47 -5.18 -11.00 -10.89
CA GLY A 47 -5.31 -10.20 -12.11
C GLY A 47 -4.68 -10.87 -13.33
N PHE A 48 -3.53 -11.53 -13.17
CA PHE A 48 -2.90 -12.31 -14.24
C PHE A 48 -3.70 -13.57 -14.61
N ILE A 49 -4.37 -14.20 -13.64
CA ILE A 49 -5.17 -15.41 -13.87
C ILE A 49 -6.48 -15.07 -14.61
N GLU A 50 -7.16 -14.01 -14.19
CA GLU A 50 -8.44 -13.60 -14.80
C GLU A 50 -8.25 -13.06 -16.22
N GLY A 51 -7.18 -12.29 -16.44
CA GLY A 51 -6.88 -11.69 -17.73
C GLY A 51 -7.93 -10.66 -18.19
N GLY A 52 -7.79 -10.19 -19.43
CA GLY A 52 -8.70 -9.20 -20.02
C GLY A 52 -8.76 -7.87 -19.26
N PHE A 53 -9.86 -7.13 -19.42
CA PHE A 53 -10.05 -5.82 -18.77
C PHE A 53 -10.21 -5.92 -17.24
N GLY A 54 -10.86 -6.98 -16.74
CA GLY A 54 -11.01 -7.23 -15.30
C GLY A 54 -9.66 -7.48 -14.63
N GLY A 55 -8.86 -8.37 -15.21
CA GLY A 55 -7.51 -8.66 -14.72
C GLY A 55 -6.56 -7.46 -14.77
N MET A 56 -6.65 -6.62 -15.81
CA MET A 56 -5.91 -5.36 -15.88
C MET A 56 -6.28 -4.39 -14.74
N GLY A 57 -7.58 -4.29 -14.40
CA GLY A 57 -8.04 -3.47 -13.27
C GLY A 57 -7.51 -3.97 -11.92
N MET A 58 -7.54 -5.28 -11.70
CA MET A 58 -6.98 -5.88 -10.47
C MET A 58 -5.46 -5.69 -10.38
N GLY A 59 -4.73 -5.87 -11.48
CA GLY A 59 -3.30 -5.60 -11.53
C GLY A 59 -2.97 -4.13 -11.24
N TYR A 60 -3.75 -3.20 -11.77
CA TYR A 60 -3.59 -1.77 -11.54
C TYR A 60 -3.81 -1.38 -10.07
N ILE A 61 -4.91 -1.82 -9.47
CA ILE A 61 -5.23 -1.54 -8.06
C ILE A 61 -4.20 -2.23 -7.15
N GLY A 62 -3.87 -3.48 -7.44
CA GLY A 62 -2.90 -4.26 -6.66
C GLY A 62 -1.51 -3.62 -6.71
N THR A 63 -1.07 -3.14 -7.87
CA THR A 63 0.22 -2.44 -7.99
C THR A 63 0.21 -1.12 -7.23
N SER A 64 -0.89 -0.36 -7.31
CA SER A 64 -1.04 0.91 -6.57
C SER A 64 -0.99 0.67 -5.06
N ALA A 65 -1.73 -0.34 -4.57
CA ALA A 65 -1.76 -0.71 -3.16
C ALA A 65 -0.41 -1.26 -2.66
N LEU A 66 0.31 -2.01 -3.51
CA LEU A 66 1.64 -2.50 -3.20
C LEU A 66 2.63 -1.35 -3.01
N ILE A 67 2.68 -0.40 -3.94
CA ILE A 67 3.56 0.77 -3.85
C ILE A 67 3.21 1.60 -2.60
N ALA A 68 1.93 1.90 -2.39
CA ALA A 68 1.46 2.63 -1.22
C ALA A 68 1.90 1.97 0.09
N SER A 69 1.69 0.65 0.21
CA SER A 69 2.04 -0.11 1.41
C SER A 69 3.55 -0.12 1.70
N ILE A 70 4.39 -0.20 0.66
CA ILE A 70 5.85 -0.14 0.81
C ILE A 70 6.28 1.24 1.31
N ILE A 71 5.73 2.31 0.73
CA ILE A 71 6.01 3.69 1.15
C ILE A 71 5.63 3.88 2.63
N ASP A 72 4.43 3.46 3.03
CA ASP A 72 3.97 3.58 4.41
C ASP A 72 4.83 2.77 5.39
N LEU A 73 5.29 1.59 4.98
CA LEU A 73 6.19 0.77 5.77
C LEU A 73 7.51 1.50 6.05
N PHE A 74 8.11 2.15 5.04
CA PHE A 74 9.30 2.99 5.22
C PHE A 74 9.04 4.19 6.14
N ILE A 75 7.91 4.88 5.98
CA ILE A 75 7.54 6.02 6.82
C ILE A 75 7.42 5.58 8.30
N LEU A 76 6.71 4.49 8.57
CA LEU A 76 6.52 3.98 9.93
C LEU A 76 7.83 3.52 10.57
N ILE A 77 8.68 2.81 9.82
CA ILE A 77 10.02 2.41 10.31
C ILE A 77 10.83 3.65 10.69
N PHE A 78 10.83 4.69 9.84
CA PHE A 78 11.56 5.92 10.12
C PHE A 78 11.03 6.65 11.37
N ILE A 79 9.70 6.70 11.55
CA ILE A 79 9.08 7.28 12.74
C ILE A 79 9.48 6.50 13.99
N MET A 80 9.44 5.16 13.95
CA MET A 80 9.81 4.31 15.08
C MET A 80 11.31 4.42 15.42
N ALA A 81 12.18 4.44 14.42
CA ALA A 81 13.62 4.63 14.61
C ALA A 81 13.93 5.98 15.28
N LYS A 82 13.25 7.06 14.85
CA LYS A 82 13.39 8.37 15.50
C LYS A 82 12.88 8.40 16.94
N LYS A 83 11.86 7.60 17.26
CA LYS A 83 11.33 7.50 18.62
C LYS A 83 12.33 6.83 19.55
N MET A 84 12.93 5.71 19.12
CA MET A 84 13.97 5.01 19.90
C MET A 84 15.24 5.85 20.10
N ALA A 85 15.62 6.70 19.14
CA ALA A 85 16.80 7.56 19.28
C ALA A 85 16.61 8.75 20.25
N LYS A 86 15.38 8.98 20.74
CA LYS A 86 15.05 10.05 21.70
C LYS A 86 14.84 9.55 23.13
N GLU A 87 14.77 8.24 23.33
CA GLU A 87 14.75 7.58 24.66
C GLU A 87 16.16 7.18 25.08
#